data_AF-A0A3N5KAN1-F1
#
_entry.id   AF-A0A3N5KAN1-F1
#
_cell.length_a   1.000
_cell.length_b   1.000
_cell.length_c   1.000
_cell.angle_alpha   90.00
_cell.angle_beta   90.00
_cell.angle_gamma   90.00
#
_symmetry.space_group_name_H-M   'P 1'
#
loop_
_entity.id
_entity.type
_entity.pdbx_description
1 polymer ?
#
loop_
_entity_poly.entity_id
_entity_poly.type
_entity_poly.pdbx_seq_one_letter_code
_entity_poly.pdbx_strand_id
1 'polypeptide(L)'
;MEFPKMFRVKQELEGPMLADIPGAVRDTIRGLGLQGKVKAGQTVAITSGSRGVANIARITKAVADEMKTLGLKPFIVPAMGSHGEATAEGQLKILAHYGI
;
A
#
# COMPACT_ATOMS: atom_id res chain seq x y z
N MET A 1 19.70 25.95 23.33
CA MET A 1 18.61 25.02 23.71
C MET A 1 19.30 23.74 24.16
N GLU A 2 19.25 23.42 25.46
CA GLU A 2 19.80 22.15 25.96
C GLU A 2 18.79 21.04 25.72
N PHE A 3 19.18 20.02 24.96
CA PHE A 3 18.38 18.81 24.80
C PHE A 3 18.49 17.93 26.05
N PRO A 4 17.46 17.13 26.36
CA PRO A 4 17.52 16.18 27.47
C PRO A 4 18.61 15.12 27.24
N LYS A 5 19.00 14.40 28.30
CA LYS A 5 19.91 13.25 28.17
C LYS A 5 19.24 12.18 27.29
N MET A 6 19.82 11.92 26.12
CA MET A 6 19.38 10.89 25.18
C MET A 6 20.26 9.64 25.32
N PHE A 7 19.71 8.45 25.01
CA PHE A 7 20.47 7.22 24.88
C PHE A 7 20.02 6.45 23.64
N ARG A 8 20.87 5.54 23.13
CA ARG A 8 20.56 4.76 21.93
C ARG A 8 19.80 3.50 22.31
N VAL A 9 18.74 3.20 21.56
CA VAL A 9 18.01 1.92 21.62
C VAL A 9 18.16 1.23 20.26
N LYS A 10 18.48 -0.07 20.28
CA LYS A 10 18.36 -0.96 19.13
C LYS A 10 17.29 -1.99 19.45
N GLN A 11 16.29 -2.10 18.59
CA GLN A 11 15.26 -3.12 18.72
C GLN A 11 15.48 -4.17 17.64
N GLU A 12 15.59 -5.43 18.05
CA GLU A 12 15.58 -6.59 17.15
C GLU A 12 14.22 -7.26 17.34
N LEU A 13 13.45 -7.34 16.26
CA LEU A 13 12.11 -7.93 16.26
C LEU A 13 12.20 -9.30 15.62
N GLU A 14 11.92 -10.34 16.39
CA GLU A 14 11.75 -11.69 15.88
C GLU A 14 10.30 -11.90 15.42
N GLY A 15 10.11 -12.46 14.23
CA GLY A 15 8.78 -12.74 13.71
C GLY A 15 8.80 -13.34 12.32
N PRO A 16 7.64 -13.81 11.83
CA PRO A 16 7.52 -14.34 10.47
C PRO A 16 7.97 -13.30 9.45
N MET A 17 8.91 -13.69 8.60
CA MET A 17 9.40 -12.85 7.51
C MET A 17 8.79 -13.29 6.19
N LEU A 18 8.35 -12.32 5.40
CA LEU A 18 7.87 -12.57 4.06
C LEU A 18 8.92 -12.14 3.02
N ALA A 19 9.53 -13.11 2.34
CA ALA A 19 10.57 -12.83 1.35
C ALA A 19 9.99 -12.31 0.02
N ASP A 20 8.88 -12.90 -0.43
CA ASP A 20 8.21 -12.54 -1.68
C ASP A 20 6.87 -11.85 -1.43
N ILE A 21 6.93 -10.53 -1.25
CA ILE A 21 5.75 -9.68 -1.08
C ILE A 21 4.80 -9.77 -2.31
N PRO A 22 5.27 -9.58 -3.57
CA PRO A 22 4.41 -9.73 -4.74
C PRO A 22 3.74 -11.10 -4.86
N GLY A 23 4.47 -12.19 -4.61
CA GLY A 23 3.92 -13.55 -4.63
C GLY A 23 2.80 -13.74 -3.62
N ALA A 24 3.01 -13.32 -2.37
CA ALA A 24 1.98 -13.43 -1.34
C ALA A 24 0.73 -12.59 -1.63
N VAL A 25 0.90 -11.39 -2.18
CA VAL A 25 -0.23 -10.55 -2.60
C VAL A 25 -1.04 -11.24 -3.70
N ARG A 26 -0.35 -11.81 -4.70
CA ARG A 26 -0.97 -12.58 -5.77
C ARG A 26 -1.77 -13.75 -5.23
N ASP A 27 -1.19 -14.56 -4.36
CA ASP A 27 -1.86 -15.73 -3.80
C ASP A 27 -3.07 -15.33 -2.96
N THR A 28 -2.94 -14.27 -2.17
CA THR A 28 -4.05 -13.69 -1.38
C THR A 28 -5.19 -13.24 -2.27
N ILE A 29 -4.91 -12.50 -3.35
CA ILE A 29 -5.94 -11.99 -4.28
C ILE A 29 -6.62 -13.15 -5.02
N ARG A 30 -5.84 -14.15 -5.48
CA ARG A 30 -6.39 -15.33 -6.17
C ARG A 30 -7.32 -16.13 -5.26
N GLY A 31 -7.02 -16.21 -3.97
CA GLY A 31 -7.89 -16.84 -2.97
C GLY A 31 -9.28 -16.22 -2.85
N LEU A 32 -9.49 -14.97 -3.31
CA LEU A 32 -10.80 -14.31 -3.31
C LEU A 32 -11.75 -14.81 -4.42
N GLY A 33 -11.22 -15.54 -5.41
CA GLY A 33 -12.00 -16.08 -6.53
C GLY A 33 -12.65 -15.00 -7.38
N LEU A 34 -11.91 -13.95 -7.74
CA LEU A 34 -12.45 -12.76 -8.42
C LEU A 34 -12.79 -13.00 -9.90
N GLN A 35 -12.16 -13.98 -10.57
CA GLN A 35 -12.34 -14.25 -11.99
C GLN A 35 -13.80 -14.42 -12.43
N GLY A 36 -14.68 -14.93 -11.56
CA GLY A 36 -16.12 -15.07 -11.83
C GLY A 36 -17.00 -13.92 -11.30
N LYS A 37 -16.41 -12.95 -10.58
CA LYS A 37 -17.13 -11.87 -9.88
C LYS A 37 -16.94 -10.51 -10.53
N VAL A 38 -15.88 -10.34 -11.30
CA VAL A 38 -15.55 -9.09 -11.99
C VAL A 38 -15.56 -9.29 -13.50
N LYS A 39 -15.72 -8.19 -14.24
CA LYS A 39 -15.71 -8.18 -15.71
C LYS A 39 -14.55 -7.33 -16.21
N ALA A 40 -13.87 -7.80 -17.25
CA ALA A 40 -12.83 -7.03 -17.91
C ALA A 40 -13.34 -5.64 -18.33
N GLY A 41 -12.48 -4.63 -18.20
CA GLY A 41 -12.78 -3.24 -18.50
C GLY A 41 -13.38 -2.44 -17.32
N GLN A 42 -13.83 -3.11 -16.25
CA GLN A 42 -14.29 -2.41 -15.04
C GLN A 42 -13.13 -1.66 -14.36
N THR A 43 -13.45 -0.52 -13.77
CA THR A 43 -12.51 0.25 -12.93
C THR A 43 -12.53 -0.28 -11.50
N VAL A 44 -11.37 -0.20 -10.83
CA VAL A 44 -11.25 -0.61 -9.42
C VAL A 44 -10.40 0.41 -8.66
N ALA A 45 -10.93 0.91 -7.55
CA ALA A 45 -10.20 1.79 -6.65
C ALA A 45 -9.34 0.96 -5.70
N ILE A 46 -8.05 1.29 -5.62
CA ILE A 46 -7.11 0.73 -4.64
C ILE A 46 -6.81 1.82 -3.63
N THR A 47 -7.20 1.60 -2.38
CA THR A 47 -6.98 2.59 -1.33
C THR A 47 -5.53 2.57 -0.84
N SER A 48 -4.98 3.76 -0.55
CA SER A 48 -3.67 3.90 0.07
C SER A 48 -3.76 4.80 1.30
N GLY A 49 -3.31 4.29 2.43
CA GLY A 49 -3.33 4.97 3.74
C GLY A 49 -1.95 5.46 4.18
N SER A 50 -1.90 6.25 5.26
CA SER A 50 -0.69 6.92 5.77
C SER A 50 -0.23 6.41 7.15
N ARG A 51 -0.64 5.21 7.54
CA ARG A 51 -0.39 4.64 8.88
C ARG A 51 0.87 3.75 8.97
N GLY A 52 1.86 3.98 8.11
CA GLY A 52 3.18 3.35 8.24
C GLY A 52 3.22 1.85 7.94
N VAL A 53 2.61 1.40 6.84
CA VAL A 53 2.74 0.01 6.38
C VAL A 53 4.10 -0.19 5.72
N ALA A 54 4.89 -1.14 6.22
CA ALA A 54 6.16 -1.49 5.62
C ALA A 54 5.97 -1.98 4.18
N ASN A 55 6.82 -1.51 3.26
CA ASN A 55 6.78 -1.87 1.83
C ASN A 55 5.47 -1.52 1.11
N ILE A 56 4.72 -0.51 1.58
CA ILE A 56 3.40 -0.16 1.03
C ILE A 56 3.39 0.03 -0.50
N ALA A 57 4.40 0.69 -1.08
CA ALA A 57 4.48 0.85 -2.53
C ALA A 57 4.59 -0.49 -3.28
N ARG A 58 5.42 -1.41 -2.77
CA ARG A 58 5.61 -2.74 -3.39
C ARG A 58 4.33 -3.58 -3.28
N ILE A 59 3.61 -3.48 -2.16
CA ILE A 59 2.31 -4.13 -1.95
C ILE A 59 1.28 -3.54 -2.91
N THR A 60 1.10 -2.22 -2.92
CA THR A 60 0.13 -1.50 -3.77
C THR A 60 0.36 -1.79 -5.25
N LYS A 61 1.62 -1.80 -5.71
CA LYS A 61 1.96 -2.18 -7.09
C LYS A 61 1.54 -3.62 -7.40
N ALA A 62 1.84 -4.57 -6.51
CA ALA A 62 1.46 -5.96 -6.72
C ALA A 62 -0.07 -6.14 -6.81
N VAL A 63 -0.83 -5.43 -5.97
CA VAL A 63 -2.30 -5.41 -6.05
C VAL A 63 -2.75 -4.86 -7.41
N ALA A 64 -2.21 -3.72 -7.84
CA ALA A 64 -2.57 -3.12 -9.12
C ALA A 64 -2.23 -4.03 -10.31
N ASP A 65 -1.09 -4.71 -10.27
CA ASP A 65 -0.69 -5.67 -11.30
C ASP A 65 -1.66 -6.86 -11.37
N GLU A 66 -2.07 -7.42 -10.22
CA GLU A 66 -3.08 -8.49 -10.20
C GLU A 66 -4.43 -8.04 -10.73
N MET A 67 -4.90 -6.84 -10.37
CA MET A 67 -6.14 -6.29 -10.92
C MET A 67 -6.06 -6.14 -12.45
N LYS A 68 -4.91 -5.74 -12.99
CA LYS A 68 -4.68 -5.70 -14.44
C LYS A 68 -4.72 -7.09 -15.07
N THR A 69 -4.22 -8.14 -14.40
CA THR A 69 -4.32 -9.52 -14.92
C THR A 69 -5.76 -10.02 -15.04
N LEU A 70 -6.68 -9.49 -14.21
CA LEU A 70 -8.12 -9.72 -14.30
C LEU A 70 -8.82 -8.87 -15.38
N GLY A 71 -8.05 -8.08 -16.15
CA GLY A 71 -8.56 -7.16 -17.15
C GLY A 71 -9.18 -5.88 -16.59
N LEU A 72 -8.96 -5.58 -15.31
CA LEU A 72 -9.48 -4.37 -14.66
C LEU A 72 -8.59 -3.14 -14.93
N LYS A 73 -9.16 -1.96 -14.69
CA LYS A 73 -8.49 -0.66 -14.79
C LYS A 73 -8.29 -0.08 -13.38
N PRO A 74 -7.19 -0.42 -12.69
CA PRO A 74 -6.95 0.05 -11.33
C PRO A 74 -6.54 1.53 -11.29
N PHE A 75 -6.95 2.24 -10.24
CA PHE A 75 -6.47 3.58 -9.91
C PHE A 75 -6.34 3.71 -8.39
N ILE A 76 -5.43 4.59 -7.94
CA ILE A 76 -5.15 4.77 -6.51
C ILE A 76 -6.07 5.85 -5.94
N VAL A 77 -6.66 5.57 -4.77
CA VAL A 77 -7.43 6.54 -3.99
C VAL A 77 -6.74 6.76 -2.64
N PRO A 78 -6.28 7.97 -2.32
CA PRO A 78 -5.78 8.27 -0.98
C PRO A 78 -6.92 8.15 0.04
N ALA A 79 -6.75 7.29 1.04
CA ALA A 79 -7.71 7.03 2.10
C ALA A 79 -7.12 7.44 3.47
N MET A 80 -6.73 8.71 3.56
CA MET A 80 -5.87 9.22 4.64
C MET A 80 -6.52 10.27 5.56
N GLY A 81 -7.76 10.69 5.26
CA GLY A 81 -8.47 11.71 6.05
C GLY A 81 -7.75 13.05 6.05
N SER A 82 -7.47 13.60 7.23
CA SER A 82 -6.84 14.92 7.42
C SER A 82 -5.35 14.97 7.08
N HIS A 83 -4.70 13.83 6.82
CA HIS A 83 -3.29 13.82 6.40
C HIS A 83 -3.14 14.51 5.05
N GLY A 84 -2.01 15.21 4.87
CA GLY A 84 -1.80 16.03 3.68
C GLY A 84 -2.74 17.23 3.64
N GLU A 85 -3.10 17.77 4.82
CA GLU A 85 -3.99 18.92 4.98
C GLU A 85 -5.40 18.69 4.41
N ALA A 86 -5.81 17.43 4.23
CA ALA A 86 -7.03 17.04 3.52
C ALA A 86 -7.15 17.61 2.08
N THR A 87 -6.03 17.99 1.46
CA THR A 87 -5.98 18.48 0.08
C THR A 87 -5.51 17.40 -0.88
N ALA A 88 -5.91 17.49 -2.15
CA ALA A 88 -5.48 16.54 -3.17
C ALA A 88 -3.96 16.60 -3.36
N GLU A 89 -3.39 17.81 -3.41
CA GLU A 89 -1.96 18.05 -3.59
C GLU A 89 -1.15 17.54 -2.40
N GLY A 90 -1.63 17.79 -1.17
CA GLY A 90 -0.97 17.32 0.05
C GLY A 90 -0.97 15.80 0.16
N GLN A 91 -2.09 15.15 -0.15
CA GLN A 91 -2.17 13.68 -0.17
C GLN A 91 -1.31 13.08 -1.28
N LEU A 92 -1.24 13.71 -2.46
CA LEU A 92 -0.35 13.26 -3.54
C LEU A 92 1.13 13.32 -3.13
N LYS A 93 1.56 14.37 -2.42
CA LYS A 93 2.93 14.47 -1.89
C LYS A 93 3.25 13.34 -0.91
N ILE A 94 2.30 12.95 -0.07
CA ILE A 94 2.47 11.82 0.86
C ILE A 94 2.61 10.50 0.10
N LEU A 95 1.75 10.25 -0.89
CA LEU A 95 1.84 9.05 -1.72
C LEU A 95 3.19 8.96 -2.45
N ALA A 96 3.64 10.06 -3.06
CA ALA A 96 4.93 10.15 -3.72
C ALA A 96 6.09 9.88 -2.76
N HIS A 97 6.02 10.39 -1.52
CA HIS A 97 7.02 10.10 -0.49
C HIS A 97 7.07 8.60 -0.12
N TYR A 98 5.94 7.89 -0.18
CA TYR A 98 5.89 6.44 0.00
C TYR A 98 6.33 5.65 -1.24
N GLY A 99 6.57 6.31 -2.38
CA GLY A 99 6.92 5.67 -3.65
C GLY A 99 5.73 5.07 -4.40
N ILE A 100 4.52 5.55 -4.13
CA ILE A 100 3.27 5.18 -4.81
C ILE A 100 2.98 6.15 -5.95
#